data_AF-A0A7V1U8C1-F1
#
_entry.id   AF-A0A7V1U8C1-F1
#
_cell.length_a   1.000
_cell.length_b   1.000
_cell.length_c   1.000
_cell.angle_alpha   90.00
_cell.angle_beta   90.00
_cell.angle_gamma   90.00
#
_symmetry.space_group_name_H-M   'P 1'
#
loop_
_entity.id
_entity.type
_entity.pdbx_description
1 polymer ?
#
loop_
_entity_poly.entity_id
_entity_poly.type
_entity_poly.pdbx_seq_one_letter_code
_entity_poly.pdbx_strand_id
1 'polypeptide(L)'
;MRKGIEEVLGRCRPSLIGPGTLLLVRIFSQPVGTVKSARRPLGDRATLEAVRTRVLALIGIFAIGVAGAVWLTWGNGEPSPVASPGTASPTPTSFPTHFEDGTASPTAVPSPTPEEEITPTETPAATPTVDGGGGGGGTGGGVPAPELTGTWSGTWANSTPDMLSGPLDITFEQHGSRLSGSLAMSGSPCLAYGTLSGTIDGARVEFRASEREITYAFTGRLSGDVLRGSYRTNCDDGRGTWEVVRVG
;
A
#
# COMPACT_ATOMS: atom_id res chain seq x y z
N MET A 1 51.99 -31.79 -0.26
CA MET A 1 52.22 -30.40 -0.71
C MET A 1 51.11 -29.54 -0.13
N ARG A 2 51.48 -28.59 0.74
CA ARG A 2 50.59 -27.70 1.50
C ARG A 2 50.48 -26.36 0.77
N LYS A 3 49.28 -25.82 0.62
CA LYS A 3 48.89 -24.41 0.35
C LYS A 3 47.35 -24.43 0.42
N GLY A 4 46.65 -23.82 1.37
CA GLY A 4 46.82 -22.48 1.92
C GLY A 4 45.64 -21.65 1.40
N ILE A 5 44.48 -21.78 2.06
CA ILE A 5 43.31 -20.90 1.84
C ILE A 5 43.03 -20.26 3.20
N GLU A 6 43.68 -19.13 3.41
CA GLU A 6 43.39 -18.18 4.48
C GLU A 6 42.51 -17.05 3.94
N GLU A 7 41.63 -16.57 4.82
CA GLU A 7 41.15 -15.19 4.96
C GLU A 7 40.43 -14.49 3.78
N VAL A 8 39.09 -14.47 3.84
CA VAL A 8 38.29 -13.26 3.58
C VAL A 8 37.17 -13.17 4.63
N LEU A 9 37.53 -12.84 5.87
CA LEU A 9 36.59 -12.35 6.89
C LEU A 9 36.82 -10.84 7.04
N GLY A 10 36.21 -10.09 6.13
CA GLY A 10 36.19 -8.62 6.14
C GLY A 10 35.25 -8.07 7.21
N ARG A 11 35.79 -7.93 8.43
CA ARG A 11 35.62 -6.82 9.37
C ARG A 11 34.30 -6.01 9.28
N CYS A 12 33.24 -6.48 9.94
CA CYS A 12 32.26 -5.58 10.55
C CYS A 12 32.82 -5.11 11.90
N ARG A 13 33.25 -3.84 11.97
CA ARG A 13 33.55 -3.18 13.24
C ARG A 13 32.22 -2.81 13.93
N PRO A 14 31.97 -3.25 15.16
CA PRO A 14 30.90 -2.67 15.98
C PRO A 14 31.33 -1.26 16.40
N SER A 15 30.59 -0.25 15.94
CA SER A 15 30.70 1.10 16.46
C SER A 15 30.06 1.13 17.85
N LEU A 16 30.87 1.34 18.88
CA LEU A 16 30.44 1.62 20.24
C LEU A 16 29.64 2.93 20.25
N ILE A 17 28.33 2.83 20.42
CA ILE A 17 27.50 3.93 20.90
C ILE A 17 27.31 3.72 22.41
N GLY A 18 27.58 4.78 23.16
CA GLY A 18 27.75 4.81 24.61
C GLY A 18 26.49 4.54 25.44
N PRO A 19 26.65 4.61 26.77
CA PRO A 19 25.67 4.13 27.75
C PRO A 19 24.56 5.17 27.95
N GLY A 20 23.31 4.76 27.76
CA GLY A 20 22.18 5.64 28.04
C GLY A 20 20.83 4.98 27.81
N THR A 21 20.17 4.64 28.92
CA THR A 21 18.72 4.40 29.01
C THR A 21 18.24 3.02 28.54
N LEU A 22 18.47 2.05 29.42
CA LEU A 22 17.76 0.78 29.50
C LEU A 22 16.30 1.08 29.94
N LEU A 23 15.41 1.33 28.98
CA LEU A 23 13.98 1.46 29.27
C LEU A 23 13.41 0.05 29.52
N LEU A 24 13.41 -0.35 30.79
CA LEU A 24 12.69 -1.51 31.30
C LEU A 24 11.18 -1.30 31.06
N VAL A 25 10.68 -1.76 29.91
CA VAL A 25 9.23 -1.91 29.70
C VAL A 25 8.77 -3.10 30.54
N ARG A 26 8.42 -2.82 31.79
CA ARG A 26 7.62 -3.72 32.64
C ARG A 26 6.24 -3.84 31.99
N ILE A 27 6.07 -4.83 31.12
CA ILE A 27 4.75 -5.27 30.67
C ILE A 27 4.02 -5.81 31.89
N PHE A 28 3.11 -5.00 32.45
CA PHE A 28 2.16 -5.45 33.45
C PHE A 28 1.22 -6.47 32.79
N SER A 29 1.49 -7.74 33.08
CA SER A 29 0.54 -8.84 32.90
C SER A 29 -0.71 -8.53 33.73
N GLN A 30 -1.81 -8.17 33.07
CA GLN A 30 -3.12 -8.02 33.72
C GLN A 30 -3.77 -9.41 33.81
N PRO A 31 -4.28 -9.83 34.98
CA PRO A 31 -4.94 -11.12 35.13
C PRO A 31 -6.25 -11.16 34.33
N VAL A 32 -6.43 -12.24 33.59
CA VAL A 32 -7.67 -12.59 32.89
C VAL A 32 -8.78 -12.75 33.93
N GLY A 33 -9.62 -11.72 34.07
CA GLY A 33 -10.85 -11.78 34.84
C GLY A 33 -11.89 -12.59 34.07
N THR A 34 -12.33 -13.69 34.68
CA THR A 34 -13.41 -14.57 34.21
C THR A 34 -14.68 -13.79 33.88
N VAL A 35 -15.00 -13.64 32.59
CA VAL A 35 -16.25 -13.02 32.16
C VAL A 35 -17.39 -14.02 32.36
N LYS A 36 -18.11 -13.85 33.47
CA LYS A 36 -19.34 -14.60 33.76
C LYS A 36 -20.42 -14.15 32.78
N SER A 37 -20.71 -15.02 31.80
CA SER A 37 -21.77 -14.86 30.81
C SER A 37 -23.13 -14.67 31.48
N ALA A 38 -23.62 -13.43 31.52
CA ALA A 38 -24.98 -13.10 31.92
C ALA A 38 -25.82 -12.88 30.66
N ARG A 39 -26.61 -13.88 30.27
CA ARG A 39 -27.71 -13.70 29.32
C ARG A 39 -28.70 -12.71 29.93
N ARG A 40 -28.91 -11.56 29.29
CA ARG A 40 -30.07 -10.70 29.55
C ARG A 40 -30.89 -10.52 28.27
N PRO A 41 -32.21 -10.38 28.39
CA PRO A 41 -33.14 -10.51 27.27
C PRO A 41 -33.16 -9.25 26.40
N LEU A 42 -33.46 -9.47 25.12
CA LEU A 42 -33.76 -8.44 24.12
C LEU A 42 -34.99 -7.62 24.55
N GLY A 43 -34.83 -6.30 24.55
CA GLY A 43 -35.94 -5.36 24.58
C GLY A 43 -35.62 -4.12 25.40
N ASP A 44 -34.98 -3.12 24.79
CA ASP A 44 -35.58 -1.79 24.72
C ASP A 44 -34.75 -0.81 23.88
N ARG A 45 -35.45 -0.04 23.05
CA ARG A 45 -34.91 0.80 21.97
C ARG A 45 -34.37 2.16 22.48
N ALA A 46 -33.88 2.20 23.72
CA ALA A 46 -33.54 3.43 24.46
C ALA A 46 -32.10 3.46 25.03
N THR A 47 -31.17 2.67 24.48
CA THR A 47 -29.78 2.56 24.99
C THR A 47 -28.70 2.81 23.96
N LEU A 48 -28.98 3.56 22.88
CA LEU A 48 -27.94 3.95 21.92
C LEU A 48 -27.17 5.23 22.34
N GLU A 49 -27.77 6.09 23.17
CA GLU A 49 -27.13 7.32 23.65
C GLU A 49 -26.20 7.10 24.86
N ALA A 50 -26.39 6.03 25.64
CA ALA A 50 -25.57 5.76 26.84
C ALA A 50 -24.23 5.06 26.55
N VAL A 51 -24.06 4.48 25.36
CA VAL A 51 -22.80 3.84 24.93
C VAL A 51 -21.86 4.85 24.28
N ARG A 52 -22.42 5.91 23.64
CA ARG A 52 -21.64 6.98 23.00
C ARG A 52 -20.83 7.80 24.01
N THR A 53 -21.30 7.93 25.25
CA THR A 53 -20.59 8.67 26.31
C THR A 53 -19.41 7.91 26.91
N ARG A 54 -19.39 6.57 26.88
CA ARG A 54 -18.28 5.79 27.46
C ARG A 54 -17.09 5.59 26.52
N VAL A 55 -17.29 5.72 25.21
CA VAL A 55 -16.18 5.63 24.22
C VAL A 55 -15.40 6.94 24.13
N LEU A 56 -16.05 8.09 24.33
CA LEU A 56 -15.38 9.40 24.30
C LEU A 56 -14.50 9.67 25.54
N ALA A 57 -14.72 8.99 26.67
CA ALA A 57 -13.88 9.10 27.86
C ALA A 57 -12.54 8.32 27.73
N LEU A 58 -12.42 7.38 26.80
CA LEU A 58 -11.16 6.64 26.56
C LEU A 58 -10.28 7.31 25.49
N ILE A 59 -10.87 8.12 24.60
CA ILE A 59 -10.12 8.86 23.58
C ILE A 59 -9.60 10.21 24.14
N GLY A 60 -10.26 10.76 25.17
CA GLY A 60 -9.84 12.02 25.82
C GLY A 60 -8.60 11.94 26.73
N ILE A 61 -8.07 10.75 27.03
CA ILE A 61 -6.90 10.57 27.92
C ILE A 61 -5.57 10.45 27.14
N PHE A 62 -5.61 10.27 25.81
CA PHE A 62 -4.38 10.26 25.00
C PHE A 62 -3.96 11.64 24.45
N ALA A 63 -4.76 12.69 24.68
CA ALA A 63 -4.49 14.05 24.19
C ALA A 63 -3.90 15.01 25.25
N ILE A 64 -3.68 14.57 26.49
CA ILE A 64 -3.07 15.39 27.55
C ILE A 64 -1.90 14.63 28.15
N GLY A 65 -0.81 14.52 27.38
CA GLY A 65 0.37 13.76 27.80
C GLY A 65 1.66 14.03 27.03
N VAL A 66 1.72 15.07 26.19
CA VAL A 66 3.00 15.58 25.62
C VAL A 66 2.96 17.11 25.49
N ALA A 67 2.38 17.77 26.49
CA ALA A 67 2.46 19.23 26.65
C ALA A 67 2.91 19.52 28.09
N GLY A 68 4.22 19.46 28.31
CA GLY A 68 4.81 19.90 29.58
C GLY A 68 6.02 19.09 30.01
N ALA A 69 7.19 19.38 29.42
CA ALA A 69 8.48 19.45 30.12
C ALA A 69 9.66 19.54 29.12
N VAL A 70 9.70 20.55 28.25
CA VAL A 70 10.97 21.00 27.67
C VAL A 70 10.92 22.52 27.51
N TRP A 71 11.00 23.21 28.65
CA TRP A 71 11.57 24.54 28.71
C TRP A 71 12.59 24.54 29.84
N LEU A 72 13.73 25.19 29.58
CA LEU A 72 14.90 25.44 30.44
C LEU A 72 16.05 24.44 30.36
N THR A 73 16.78 24.45 29.25
CA THR A 73 18.22 24.77 29.32
C THR A 73 18.60 25.70 28.15
N TRP A 74 18.77 26.98 28.48
CA TRP A 74 19.56 27.90 27.67
C TRP A 74 21.02 27.47 27.74
N GLY A 75 21.60 27.12 26.60
CA GLY A 75 23.04 26.94 26.41
C GLY A 75 23.46 27.69 25.15
N ASN A 76 23.95 28.92 25.33
CA ASN A 76 24.65 29.67 24.31
C ASN A 76 25.85 28.85 23.83
N GLY A 77 25.78 28.37 22.59
CA GLY A 77 26.87 27.70 21.89
C GLY A 77 26.85 28.18 20.45
N GLU A 78 27.49 29.33 20.23
CA GLU A 78 27.74 29.93 18.93
C GLU A 78 28.66 29.01 18.12
N PRO A 79 28.23 28.43 16.98
CA PRO A 79 29.15 27.71 16.12
C PRO A 79 29.91 28.72 15.27
N SER A 80 31.22 28.81 15.51
CA SER A 80 32.19 29.51 14.67
C SER A 80 32.02 29.17 13.18
N PRO A 81 32.19 30.14 12.26
CA PRO A 81 32.18 29.87 10.83
C PRO A 81 33.39 29.01 10.47
N VAL A 82 33.17 27.73 10.16
CA VAL A 82 34.19 26.89 9.55
C VAL A 82 34.34 27.33 8.11
N ALA A 83 35.50 27.91 7.82
CA ALA A 83 35.94 28.36 6.51
C ALA A 83 35.81 27.23 5.47
N SER A 84 35.18 27.57 4.34
CA SER A 84 35.17 26.76 3.13
C SER A 84 36.59 26.61 2.56
N PRO A 85 37.08 25.39 2.34
CA PRO A 85 38.20 25.18 1.45
C PRO A 85 37.70 24.87 0.04
N GLY A 86 38.09 25.72 -0.89
CA GLY A 86 38.57 25.25 -2.20
C GLY A 86 37.52 25.01 -3.28
N THR A 87 37.31 26.04 -4.08
CA THR A 87 37.00 25.97 -5.51
C THR A 87 37.87 24.91 -6.21
N ALA A 88 37.24 23.85 -6.71
CA ALA A 88 37.76 23.09 -7.84
C ALA A 88 36.63 22.99 -8.87
N SER A 89 36.66 23.94 -9.81
CA SER A 89 35.85 23.94 -11.01
C SER A 89 36.31 22.76 -11.89
N PRO A 90 35.46 21.77 -12.20
CA PRO A 90 35.80 20.81 -13.24
C PRO A 90 35.71 21.54 -14.60
N THR A 91 36.86 21.60 -15.28
CA THR A 91 37.01 22.03 -16.67
C THR A 91 35.90 21.43 -17.56
N PRO A 92 35.21 22.24 -18.39
CA PRO A 92 34.33 21.68 -19.41
C PRO A 92 35.20 20.96 -20.44
N THR A 93 35.14 19.63 -20.46
CA THR A 93 35.69 18.83 -21.56
C THR A 93 34.83 19.09 -22.79
N SER A 94 35.41 19.86 -23.72
CA SER A 94 34.91 20.06 -25.07
C SER A 94 34.73 18.70 -25.74
N PHE A 95 33.48 18.31 -26.01
CA PHE A 95 33.19 17.17 -26.87
C PHE A 95 33.40 17.57 -28.34
N PRO A 96 34.07 16.74 -29.15
CA PRO A 96 34.24 16.99 -30.57
C PRO A 96 32.87 16.89 -31.28
N THR A 97 32.48 17.97 -31.93
CA THR A 97 31.45 17.99 -32.96
C THR A 97 31.93 17.19 -34.18
N HIS A 98 31.63 15.90 -34.22
CA HIS A 98 31.62 15.15 -35.47
C HIS A 98 30.17 14.97 -35.91
N PHE A 99 29.72 15.86 -36.80
CA PHE A 99 28.53 15.65 -37.62
C PHE A 99 28.91 14.63 -38.70
N GLU A 100 28.62 13.34 -38.45
CA GLU A 100 28.45 12.38 -39.56
C GLU A 100 27.05 12.61 -40.12
N ASP A 101 27.00 13.14 -41.33
CA ASP A 101 25.83 13.32 -42.17
C ASP A 101 25.32 11.94 -42.64
N GLY A 102 24.59 11.25 -41.75
CA GLY A 102 24.00 9.94 -42.00
C GLY A 102 22.58 10.08 -42.53
N THR A 103 22.44 10.32 -43.83
CA THR A 103 21.16 10.26 -44.56
C THR A 103 20.59 8.83 -44.50
N ALA A 104 19.84 8.51 -43.45
CA ALA A 104 19.07 7.27 -43.35
C ALA A 104 17.64 7.50 -43.86
N SER A 105 17.37 6.85 -44.99
CA SER A 105 16.12 6.76 -45.74
C SER A 105 14.88 6.56 -44.85
N PRO A 106 13.77 7.28 -45.07
CA PRO A 106 12.53 7.02 -44.36
C PRO A 106 11.98 5.66 -44.79
N THR A 107 12.07 4.66 -43.91
CA THR A 107 11.33 3.42 -44.07
C THR A 107 9.85 3.73 -43.83
N ALA A 108 9.07 3.61 -44.90
CA ALA A 108 7.63 3.79 -44.89
C ALA A 108 6.99 3.02 -43.73
N VAL A 109 6.26 3.74 -42.88
CA VAL A 109 5.39 3.17 -41.87
C VAL A 109 4.26 2.44 -42.61
N PRO A 110 4.00 1.14 -42.33
CA PRO A 110 2.86 0.46 -42.91
C PRO A 110 1.57 1.14 -42.45
N SER A 111 0.73 1.48 -43.43
CA SER A 111 -0.60 2.04 -43.25
C SER A 111 -1.43 1.12 -42.35
N PRO A 112 -2.17 1.65 -41.34
CA PRO A 112 -3.03 0.83 -40.51
C PRO A 112 -4.14 0.22 -41.38
N THR A 113 -4.25 -1.11 -41.31
CA THR A 113 -5.38 -1.88 -41.84
C THR A 113 -6.69 -1.28 -41.30
N PRO A 114 -7.71 -1.05 -42.15
CA PRO A 114 -9.03 -0.62 -41.69
C PRO A 114 -9.57 -1.63 -40.66
N GLU A 115 -9.76 -1.17 -39.44
CA GLU A 115 -10.42 -1.92 -38.39
C GLU A 115 -11.90 -1.98 -38.74
N GLU A 116 -12.39 -3.19 -39.08
CA GLU A 116 -13.79 -3.44 -39.32
C GLU A 116 -14.60 -3.03 -38.09
N GLU A 117 -15.47 -2.05 -38.28
CA GLU A 117 -16.50 -1.63 -37.35
C GLU A 117 -17.48 -2.79 -37.12
N ILE A 118 -17.20 -3.62 -36.11
CA ILE A 118 -18.14 -4.62 -35.62
C ILE A 118 -19.29 -3.90 -34.91
N THR A 119 -20.36 -3.64 -35.66
CA THR A 119 -21.63 -3.18 -35.11
C THR A 119 -22.11 -4.21 -34.07
N PRO A 120 -22.33 -3.84 -32.79
CA PRO A 120 -22.90 -4.76 -31.82
C PRO A 120 -24.34 -5.08 -32.24
N THR A 121 -24.55 -6.32 -32.70
CA THR A 121 -25.90 -6.87 -32.91
C THR A 121 -26.49 -7.14 -31.53
N GLU A 122 -27.33 -6.23 -31.05
CA GLU A 122 -28.16 -6.46 -29.87
C GLU A 122 -29.09 -7.64 -30.15
N THR A 123 -28.76 -8.79 -29.57
CA THR A 123 -29.66 -9.94 -29.53
C THR A 123 -30.67 -9.68 -28.41
N PRO A 124 -31.98 -9.57 -28.70
CA PRO A 124 -32.98 -9.36 -27.68
C PRO A 124 -33.02 -10.54 -26.71
N ALA A 125 -32.98 -10.21 -25.43
CA ALA A 125 -33.06 -11.14 -24.31
C ALA A 125 -34.36 -11.95 -24.36
N ALA A 126 -34.26 -13.25 -24.65
CA ALA A 126 -35.33 -14.19 -24.35
C ALA A 126 -35.51 -14.24 -22.83
N THR A 127 -36.71 -13.94 -22.36
CA THR A 127 -37.10 -14.06 -20.96
C THR A 127 -37.22 -15.55 -20.60
N PRO A 128 -36.39 -16.13 -19.71
CA PRO A 128 -36.64 -17.47 -19.24
C PRO A 128 -37.81 -17.45 -18.25
N THR A 129 -38.93 -18.03 -18.65
CA THR A 129 -39.97 -18.46 -17.71
C THR A 129 -39.43 -19.71 -17.00
N VAL A 130 -39.13 -19.61 -15.71
CA VAL A 130 -38.84 -20.78 -14.89
C VAL A 130 -39.92 -20.90 -13.83
N ASP A 131 -40.81 -21.85 -14.11
CA ASP A 131 -41.80 -22.44 -13.21
C ASP A 131 -41.10 -23.36 -12.19
N GLY A 132 -41.76 -23.56 -11.06
CA GLY A 132 -41.16 -23.91 -9.77
C GLY A 132 -40.50 -25.29 -9.60
N GLY A 133 -39.79 -25.40 -8.47
CA GLY A 133 -39.72 -26.62 -7.67
C GLY A 133 -38.40 -27.37 -7.68
N GLY A 134 -37.62 -27.26 -6.59
CA GLY A 134 -36.52 -28.19 -6.31
C GLY A 134 -35.50 -27.63 -5.32
N GLY A 135 -35.79 -27.75 -4.02
CA GLY A 135 -34.83 -27.48 -2.95
C GLY A 135 -33.68 -28.49 -2.97
N GLY A 136 -32.67 -28.22 -3.79
CA GLY A 136 -31.37 -28.87 -3.72
C GLY A 136 -30.40 -27.89 -3.06
N GLY A 137 -30.14 -28.08 -1.76
CA GLY A 137 -29.02 -27.45 -1.06
C GLY A 137 -27.70 -27.98 -1.62
N GLY A 138 -27.38 -27.61 -2.85
CA GLY A 138 -26.06 -27.79 -3.41
C GLY A 138 -25.14 -26.87 -2.64
N THR A 139 -24.36 -27.44 -1.73
CA THR A 139 -23.09 -26.85 -1.30
C THR A 139 -22.26 -26.69 -2.56
N GLY A 140 -22.46 -25.57 -3.26
CA GLY A 140 -21.65 -25.18 -4.39
C GLY A 140 -20.22 -25.23 -3.89
N GLY A 141 -19.43 -26.14 -4.45
CA GLY A 141 -18.00 -26.20 -4.25
C GLY A 141 -17.41 -24.93 -4.82
N GLY A 142 -17.58 -23.83 -4.08
CA GLY A 142 -16.93 -22.57 -4.37
C GLY A 142 -15.45 -22.85 -4.37
N VAL A 143 -14.79 -22.53 -5.48
CA VAL A 143 -13.34 -22.56 -5.55
C VAL A 143 -12.82 -21.78 -4.33
N PRO A 144 -11.96 -22.37 -3.49
CA PRO A 144 -11.42 -21.65 -2.34
C PRO A 144 -10.82 -20.34 -2.83
N ALA A 145 -11.18 -19.23 -2.17
CA ALA A 145 -10.55 -17.95 -2.47
C ALA A 145 -9.04 -18.09 -2.23
N PRO A 146 -8.20 -17.52 -3.12
CA PRO A 146 -6.76 -17.55 -2.94
C PRO A 146 -6.37 -16.81 -1.64
N GLU A 147 -5.26 -17.26 -1.04
CA GLU A 147 -4.69 -16.65 0.16
C GLU A 147 -3.83 -15.44 -0.23
N LEU A 148 -4.20 -14.25 0.23
CA LEU A 148 -3.50 -12.99 -0.02
C LEU A 148 -2.80 -12.42 1.20
N THR A 149 -2.99 -12.98 2.40
CA THR A 149 -2.35 -12.48 3.63
C THR A 149 -0.84 -12.34 3.47
N GLY A 150 -0.30 -11.23 3.99
CA GLY A 150 1.13 -10.92 3.96
C GLY A 150 1.44 -9.61 3.26
N THR A 151 2.74 -9.41 2.98
CA THR A 151 3.25 -8.19 2.36
C THR A 151 3.45 -8.39 0.86
N TRP A 152 3.13 -7.35 0.10
CA TRP A 152 3.24 -7.27 -1.35
C TRP A 152 3.96 -5.97 -1.70
N SER A 153 4.86 -6.02 -2.66
CA SER A 153 5.64 -4.86 -3.09
C SER A 153 5.74 -4.79 -4.61
N GLY A 154 5.72 -3.59 -5.16
CA GLY A 154 5.81 -3.36 -6.59
C GLY A 154 5.67 -1.89 -6.93
N THR A 155 4.91 -1.58 -7.97
CA THR A 155 4.81 -0.22 -8.52
C THR A 155 3.39 0.17 -8.88
N TRP A 156 3.17 1.48 -8.93
CA TRP A 156 1.98 2.11 -9.48
C TRP A 156 2.41 3.10 -10.58
N ALA A 157 1.51 3.34 -11.53
CA ALA A 157 1.67 4.34 -12.58
C ALA A 157 0.33 5.02 -12.86
N ASN A 158 0.32 6.35 -12.81
CA ASN A 158 -0.82 7.16 -13.20
C ASN A 158 -0.87 7.26 -14.73
N SER A 159 -2.08 7.22 -15.27
CA SER A 159 -2.35 7.47 -16.68
C SER A 159 -3.03 8.82 -16.89
N THR A 160 -3.65 9.38 -15.85
CA THR A 160 -4.30 10.70 -15.85
C THR A 160 -4.42 11.17 -14.40
N PRO A 161 -4.24 12.47 -14.10
CA PRO A 161 -3.88 13.56 -15.02
C PRO A 161 -2.38 13.63 -15.34
N ASP A 162 -1.54 13.13 -14.45
CA ASP A 162 -0.10 13.06 -14.64
C ASP A 162 0.34 11.65 -15.06
N MET A 163 1.61 11.53 -15.48
CA MET A 163 2.25 10.24 -15.80
C MET A 163 3.20 9.83 -14.68
N LEU A 164 2.87 10.19 -13.43
CA LEU A 164 3.71 9.85 -12.28
C LEU A 164 3.68 8.34 -12.03
N SER A 165 4.76 7.83 -11.46
CA SER A 165 4.88 6.44 -11.06
C SER A 165 5.77 6.34 -9.84
N GLY A 166 5.58 5.30 -9.04
CA GLY A 166 6.39 5.08 -7.85
C GLY A 166 6.22 3.69 -7.25
N PRO A 167 6.91 3.41 -6.14
CA PRO A 167 6.77 2.16 -5.44
C PRO A 167 5.42 2.08 -4.70
N LEU A 168 4.91 0.86 -4.62
CA LEU A 168 3.65 0.51 -3.99
C LEU A 168 3.88 -0.69 -3.06
N ASP A 169 3.61 -0.51 -1.77
CA ASP A 169 3.67 -1.56 -0.76
C ASP A 169 2.28 -1.78 -0.16
N ILE A 170 1.88 -3.03 -0.02
CA ILE A 170 0.56 -3.42 0.49
C ILE A 170 0.73 -4.52 1.52
N THR A 171 0.04 -4.41 2.65
CA THR A 171 -0.08 -5.48 3.64
C THR A 171 -1.53 -5.89 3.71
N PHE A 172 -1.81 -7.15 3.40
CA PHE A 172 -3.15 -7.73 3.50
C PHE A 172 -3.29 -8.59 4.75
N GLU A 173 -4.44 -8.45 5.39
CA GLU A 173 -5.01 -9.39 6.35
C GLU A 173 -6.31 -9.94 5.74
N GLN A 174 -6.43 -11.27 5.64
CA GLN A 174 -7.58 -11.92 5.03
C GLN A 174 -8.43 -12.70 6.04
N HIS A 175 -9.74 -12.51 5.94
CA HIS A 175 -10.73 -13.28 6.70
C HIS A 175 -11.82 -13.80 5.75
N GLY A 176 -11.63 -15.01 5.23
CA GLY A 176 -12.49 -15.57 4.20
C GLY A 176 -12.35 -14.81 2.88
N SER A 177 -13.45 -14.25 2.37
CA SER A 177 -13.44 -13.40 1.16
C SER A 177 -13.23 -11.91 1.46
N ARG A 178 -13.01 -11.52 2.71
CA ARG A 178 -12.80 -10.12 3.11
C ARG A 178 -11.32 -9.81 3.31
N LEU A 179 -10.93 -8.61 2.89
CA LEU A 179 -9.59 -8.05 3.03
C LEU A 179 -9.60 -6.82 3.93
N SER A 180 -8.58 -6.70 4.76
CA SER A 180 -8.20 -5.50 5.50
C SER A 180 -6.68 -5.29 5.42
N GLY A 181 -6.20 -4.13 5.87
CA GLY A 181 -4.78 -3.87 6.03
C GLY A 181 -4.37 -2.44 5.73
N SER A 182 -3.17 -2.27 5.17
CA SER A 182 -2.57 -0.97 4.88
C SER A 182 -1.87 -0.95 3.53
N LEU A 183 -1.77 0.24 2.95
CA LEU A 183 -1.11 0.50 1.68
C LEU A 183 -0.23 1.75 1.81
N ALA A 184 0.96 1.71 1.23
CA ALA A 184 1.87 2.85 1.09
C ALA A 184 2.16 3.09 -0.40
N MET A 185 1.89 4.30 -0.87
CA MET A 185 2.05 4.70 -2.27
C MET A 185 3.00 5.89 -2.34
N SER A 186 4.30 5.61 -2.47
CA SER A 186 5.30 6.67 -2.45
C SER A 186 5.29 7.45 -3.76
N GLY A 187 5.41 8.78 -3.64
CA GLY A 187 5.43 9.71 -4.78
C GLY A 187 4.05 10.14 -5.30
N SER A 188 2.96 9.62 -4.73
CA SER A 188 1.61 10.07 -5.08
C SER A 188 1.29 11.39 -4.35
N PRO A 189 0.81 12.43 -5.04
CA PRO A 189 0.47 13.71 -4.41
C PRO A 189 -0.80 13.62 -3.55
N CYS A 190 -1.64 12.61 -3.78
CA CYS A 190 -2.98 12.51 -3.20
C CYS A 190 -3.07 11.59 -1.98
N LEU A 191 -2.27 10.52 -1.95
CA LEU A 191 -2.30 9.52 -0.88
C LEU A 191 -0.90 8.93 -0.73
N ALA A 192 -0.29 9.14 0.44
CA ALA A 192 0.98 8.52 0.77
C ALA A 192 0.77 7.19 1.51
N TYR A 193 -0.21 7.14 2.41
CA TYR A 193 -0.53 5.98 3.22
C TYR A 193 -2.05 5.84 3.40
N GLY A 194 -2.60 4.64 3.25
CA GLY A 194 -4.03 4.40 3.40
C GLY A 194 -4.35 3.13 4.17
N THR A 195 -5.45 3.14 4.91
CA THR A 195 -6.07 1.90 5.39
C THR A 195 -6.89 1.30 4.26
N LEU A 196 -6.81 -0.02 4.09
CA LEU A 196 -7.53 -0.72 3.03
C LEU A 196 -8.64 -1.62 3.55
N SER A 197 -9.70 -1.75 2.74
CA SER A 197 -10.77 -2.73 2.93
C SER A 197 -11.25 -3.25 1.57
N GLY A 198 -11.55 -4.54 1.45
CA GLY A 198 -11.89 -5.12 0.17
C GLY A 198 -12.45 -6.53 0.22
N THR A 199 -12.56 -7.13 -0.96
CA THR A 199 -13.07 -8.48 -1.17
C THR A 199 -12.29 -9.23 -2.26
N ILE A 200 -12.32 -10.56 -2.15
CA ILE A 200 -11.77 -11.50 -3.14
C ILE A 200 -12.90 -12.39 -3.65
N ASP A 201 -12.98 -12.55 -4.97
CA ASP A 201 -13.86 -13.49 -5.64
C ASP A 201 -13.09 -14.26 -6.72
N GLY A 202 -12.74 -15.51 -6.41
CA GLY A 202 -11.78 -16.29 -7.21
C GLY A 202 -10.46 -15.55 -7.38
N ALA A 203 -10.02 -15.34 -8.62
CA ALA A 203 -8.79 -14.59 -8.91
C ALA A 203 -8.99 -13.06 -8.92
N ARG A 204 -10.22 -12.56 -8.79
CA ARG A 204 -10.54 -11.13 -8.85
C ARG A 204 -10.41 -10.51 -7.46
N VAL A 205 -9.73 -9.37 -7.38
CA VAL A 205 -9.51 -8.64 -6.14
C VAL A 205 -10.01 -7.21 -6.31
N GLU A 206 -10.83 -6.76 -5.38
CA GLU A 206 -11.30 -5.38 -5.31
C GLU A 206 -11.09 -4.84 -3.90
N PHE A 207 -10.47 -3.68 -3.78
CA PHE A 207 -10.31 -3.03 -2.48
C PHE A 207 -10.28 -1.52 -2.62
N ARG A 208 -10.57 -0.83 -1.53
CA ARG A 208 -10.39 0.62 -1.43
C ARG A 208 -9.31 0.91 -0.41
N ALA A 209 -8.44 1.86 -0.72
CA ALA A 209 -7.54 2.46 0.26
C ALA A 209 -7.95 3.91 0.47
N SER A 210 -8.01 4.36 1.72
CA SER A 210 -8.43 5.72 2.04
C SER A 210 -7.51 6.38 3.06
N GLU A 211 -7.29 7.67 2.85
CA GLU A 211 -6.62 8.58 3.78
C GLU A 211 -7.46 9.85 3.87
N ARG A 212 -8.01 10.14 5.05
CA ARG A 212 -8.96 11.26 5.26
C ARG A 212 -10.16 11.14 4.32
N GLU A 213 -10.36 12.09 3.41
CA GLU A 213 -11.45 12.14 2.43
C GLU A 213 -11.03 11.59 1.05
N ILE A 214 -9.75 11.27 0.86
CA ILE A 214 -9.23 10.70 -0.39
C ILE A 214 -9.43 9.20 -0.38
N THR A 215 -9.99 8.68 -1.47
CA THR A 215 -10.28 7.25 -1.65
C THR A 215 -9.78 6.79 -3.01
N TYR A 216 -8.93 5.76 -2.99
CA TYR A 216 -8.53 5.01 -4.16
C TYR A 216 -9.33 3.70 -4.22
N ALA A 217 -9.99 3.42 -5.34
CA ALA A 217 -10.65 2.16 -5.63
C ALA A 217 -9.78 1.34 -6.60
N PHE A 218 -9.29 0.19 -6.14
CA PHE A 218 -8.44 -0.73 -6.89
C PHE A 218 -9.24 -1.93 -7.37
N THR A 219 -8.97 -2.35 -8.60
CA THR A 219 -9.47 -3.61 -9.18
C THR A 219 -8.29 -4.33 -9.81
N GLY A 220 -8.08 -5.58 -9.43
CA GLY A 220 -6.97 -6.38 -9.93
C GLY A 220 -7.30 -7.86 -10.09
N ARG A 221 -6.32 -8.60 -10.59
CA ARG A 221 -6.38 -10.05 -10.77
C ARG A 221 -5.10 -10.69 -10.26
N LEU A 222 -5.27 -11.76 -9.49
CA LEU A 222 -4.18 -12.60 -9.02
C LEU A 222 -3.78 -13.61 -10.10
N SER A 223 -2.48 -13.77 -10.33
CA SER A 223 -1.90 -14.79 -11.18
C SER A 223 -0.58 -15.27 -10.59
N GLY A 224 -0.59 -16.43 -9.91
CA GLY A 224 0.55 -16.88 -9.12
C GLY A 224 0.78 -15.94 -7.93
N ASP A 225 2.01 -15.45 -7.77
CA ASP A 225 2.40 -14.48 -6.74
C ASP A 225 2.40 -13.02 -7.24
N VAL A 226 1.68 -12.75 -8.33
CA VAL A 226 1.57 -11.41 -8.92
C VAL A 226 0.12 -10.93 -8.88
N LEU A 227 -0.09 -9.75 -8.31
CA LEU A 227 -1.34 -8.99 -8.38
C LEU A 227 -1.13 -7.80 -9.30
N ARG A 228 -2.01 -7.64 -10.29
CA ARG A 228 -1.97 -6.51 -11.22
C ARG A 228 -3.36 -6.01 -11.54
N GLY A 229 -3.48 -4.72 -11.82
CA GLY A 229 -4.78 -4.11 -12.01
C GLY A 229 -4.75 -2.64 -12.39
N SER A 230 -5.91 -2.02 -12.16
CA SER A 230 -6.11 -0.59 -12.31
C SER A 230 -6.66 0.01 -11.02
N TYR A 231 -6.55 1.33 -10.89
CA TYR A 231 -7.19 2.08 -9.83
C TYR A 231 -7.85 3.34 -10.37
N ARG A 232 -8.80 3.86 -9.59
CA ARG A 232 -9.39 5.20 -9.73
C ARG A 232 -9.37 5.91 -8.39
N THR A 233 -9.22 7.22 -8.39
CA THR A 233 -9.27 8.04 -7.17
C THR A 233 -10.21 9.22 -7.35
N ASN A 234 -10.78 9.71 -6.25
CA ASN A 234 -11.54 10.96 -6.23
C ASN A 234 -10.62 12.21 -6.15
N CYS A 235 -9.31 12.02 -6.03
CA CYS A 235 -8.34 13.11 -6.15
C CYS A 235 -8.08 13.40 -7.63
N ASP A 236 -8.50 14.57 -8.11
CA ASP A 236 -8.32 15.04 -9.48
C ASP A 236 -8.77 14.05 -10.57
N ASP A 237 -9.78 13.23 -10.28
CA ASP A 237 -10.27 12.13 -11.14
C ASP A 237 -9.15 11.20 -11.64
N GLY A 238 -8.12 11.01 -10.82
CA GLY A 238 -6.93 10.25 -11.14
C GLY A 238 -7.22 8.77 -11.42
N ARG A 239 -6.46 8.19 -12.35
CA ARG A 239 -6.57 6.79 -12.75
C ARG A 239 -5.24 6.23 -13.21
N GLY A 240 -5.01 4.96 -12.95
CA GLY A 240 -3.74 4.34 -13.30
C GLY A 240 -3.76 2.83 -13.22
N THR A 241 -2.57 2.25 -13.36
CA THR A 241 -2.30 0.83 -13.25
C THR A 241 -1.37 0.56 -12.08
N TRP A 242 -1.40 -0.67 -11.59
CA TRP A 242 -0.52 -1.11 -10.51
C TRP A 242 -0.18 -2.59 -10.69
N GLU A 243 1.00 -2.96 -10.20
CA GLU A 243 1.47 -4.34 -10.16
C GLU A 243 2.31 -4.54 -8.89
N VAL A 244 2.05 -5.62 -8.16
CA VAL A 244 2.78 -6.00 -6.95
C VAL A 244 3.03 -7.50 -6.91
N VAL A 245 4.12 -7.88 -6.27
CA VAL A 245 4.57 -9.27 -6.09
C VAL A 245 4.63 -9.57 -4.60
N ARG A 246 4.29 -10.80 -4.22
CA ARG A 246 4.37 -11.25 -2.82
C ARG A 246 5.83 -11.18 -2.32
N VAL A 247 6.02 -10.61 -1.14
CA VAL A 247 7.30 -10.63 -0.41
C VAL A 247 7.28 -11.83 0.54
N GLY A 248 8.25 -12.74 0.36
CA GLY A 248 8.38 -13.99 1.11
C GLY A 248 9.03 -13.85 2.48
#